data_AF-A0A7X7VGJ2-F1
#
_entry.id   AF-A0A7X7VGJ2-F1
#
_cell.length_a   1.000
_cell.length_b   1.000
_cell.length_c   1.000
_cell.angle_alpha   90.00
_cell.angle_beta   90.00
_cell.angle_gamma   90.00
#
_symmetry.space_group_name_H-M   'P 1'
#
loop_
_entity.id
_entity.type
_entity.pdbx_description
1 polymer ?
#
loop_
_entity_poly.entity_id
_entity_poly.type
_entity_poly.pdbx_seq_one_letter_code
_entity_poly.pdbx_strand_id
1 'polypeptide(L)'
;MFGSLREKLARTRNSFRRIEDLFKSGRRRDEILDELEEALILADVGVPAAERLLRALRTKTRKDADEGELDRVLKDELVALLSPRAAAPGPAGPGPRTVLMV
;
A
#
# COMPACT_ATOMS: atom_id res chain seq x y z
N MET A 1 20.09 -4.06 8.86
CA MET A 1 20.35 -3.26 7.65
C MET A 1 19.02 -2.86 6.97
N PHE A 2 18.20 -2.03 7.64
CA PHE A 2 16.96 -1.42 7.13
C PHE A 2 16.66 -0.04 7.77
N GLY A 3 17.49 0.41 8.72
CA GLY A 3 17.22 1.59 9.56
C GLY A 3 17.04 2.87 8.75
N SER A 4 17.94 3.13 7.80
CA SER A 4 17.91 4.33 6.97
C SER A 4 16.73 4.38 5.99
N LEU A 5 16.28 3.24 5.46
CA LEU A 5 15.07 3.17 4.62
C LEU A 5 13.82 3.40 5.49
N ARG A 6 13.80 2.82 6.69
CA ARG A 6 12.69 2.94 7.64
C ARG A 6 12.53 4.36 8.18
N GLU A 7 13.63 5.11 8.33
CA GLU A 7 13.61 6.54 8.66
C GLU A 7 13.12 7.39 7.49
N LYS A 8 13.61 7.13 6.28
CA LYS A 8 13.18 7.89 5.09
C LYS A 8 11.70 7.70 4.77
N LEU A 9 11.12 6.54 5.09
CA LEU A 9 9.69 6.24 4.95
C LEU A 9 8.85 6.61 6.18
N ALA A 10 9.40 7.32 7.16
CA ALA A 10 8.68 7.65 8.39
C ALA A 10 7.42 8.48 8.14
N ARG A 11 7.42 9.37 7.13
CA ARG A 11 6.26 10.18 6.74
C ARG A 11 5.11 9.30 6.25
N THR A 12 5.39 8.41 5.30
CA THR A 12 4.43 7.43 4.78
C THR A 12 3.92 6.53 5.89
N ARG A 13 4.81 6.04 6.77
CA ARG A 13 4.42 5.21 7.93
C ARG A 13 3.47 5.94 8.88
N ASN A 14 3.64 7.23 9.09
CA ASN A 14 2.74 8.00 9.95
C ASN A 14 1.35 8.16 9.31
N SER A 15 1.25 8.29 7.98
CA SER A 15 -0.04 8.25 7.28
C SER A 15 -0.71 6.88 7.43
N PHE A 16 0.05 5.79 7.32
CA PHE A 16 -0.47 4.44 7.55
C PHE A 16 -0.86 4.15 9.00
N ARG A 17 -0.22 4.79 9.99
CA ARG A 17 -0.66 4.68 11.39
C ARG A 17 -2.04 5.27 11.62
N ARG A 18 -2.36 6.40 10.96
CA ARG A 18 -3.72 6.94 11.01
C ARG A 18 -4.72 5.95 10.45
N ILE A 19 -4.35 5.24 9.38
CA ILE A 19 -5.15 4.15 8.81
C ILE A 19 -5.32 2.99 9.81
N GLU A 20 -4.25 2.56 10.48
CA GLU A 20 -4.33 1.54 11.55
C GLU A 20 -5.24 1.98 12.71
N ASP A 21 -5.29 3.27 13.04
CA ASP A 21 -6.17 3.81 14.06
C ASP A 21 -7.63 3.95 13.58
N LEU A 22 -7.86 4.19 12.28
CA LEU A 22 -9.20 4.14 11.68
C LEU A 22 -9.83 2.77 11.84
N PHE A 23 -9.03 1.71 11.63
CA PHE A 23 -9.52 0.35 11.81
C PHE A 23 -9.95 0.07 13.26
N LYS A 24 -9.28 0.64 14.28
CA LYS A 24 -9.58 0.46 15.72
C LYS A 24 -10.87 1.07 16.26
N SER A 25 -11.63 1.75 15.40
CA SER A 25 -12.74 2.60 15.84
C SER A 25 -14.05 1.85 16.07
N GLY A 26 -14.12 0.54 15.82
CA GLY A 26 -15.36 -0.25 15.89
C GLY A 26 -16.45 0.21 14.91
N ARG A 27 -16.08 1.02 13.91
CA ARG A 27 -16.98 1.55 12.89
C ARG A 27 -17.37 0.49 11.88
N ARG A 28 -18.43 0.77 11.10
CA ARG A 28 -18.83 -0.09 10.00
C ARG A 28 -17.73 -0.13 8.95
N ARG A 29 -17.53 -1.30 8.33
CA ARG A 29 -16.56 -1.49 7.24
C ARG A 29 -16.63 -0.39 6.18
N ASP A 30 -17.83 -0.02 5.73
CA ASP A 30 -17.99 0.97 4.66
C ASP A 30 -17.49 2.36 5.08
N GLU A 31 -17.74 2.79 6.31
CA GLU A 31 -17.21 4.05 6.86
C GLU A 31 -15.68 4.04 6.92
N ILE A 32 -15.11 2.92 7.38
CA ILE A 32 -13.65 2.73 7.42
C ILE A 32 -13.04 2.80 6.03
N LEU A 33 -13.70 2.21 5.02
CA LEU A 33 -13.21 2.21 3.64
C LEU A 33 -13.26 3.61 3.02
N ASP A 34 -14.27 4.40 3.33
CA ASP A 34 -14.39 5.77 2.82
C ASP A 34 -13.30 6.68 3.46
N GLU A 35 -13.05 6.55 4.77
CA GLU A 35 -11.95 7.28 5.43
C GLU A 35 -10.56 6.80 4.95
N LEU A 36 -10.43 5.51 4.64
CA LEU A 36 -9.22 4.96 4.03
C LEU A 36 -8.97 5.55 2.64
N GLU A 37 -10.01 5.75 1.83
CA GLU A 37 -9.90 6.38 0.51
C GLU A 37 -9.27 7.76 0.61
N GLU A 38 -9.82 8.61 1.47
CA GLU A 38 -9.32 9.96 1.71
C GLU A 38 -7.87 9.92 2.20
N ALA A 39 -7.56 9.04 3.15
CA ALA A 39 -6.22 8.88 3.68
C ALA A 39 -5.19 8.44 2.62
N LEU A 40 -5.57 7.54 1.70
CA LEU A 40 -4.70 7.07 0.62
C LEU A 40 -4.46 8.18 -0.42
N ILE A 41 -5.49 8.96 -0.76
CA ILE A 41 -5.36 10.09 -1.69
C ILE A 41 -4.39 11.15 -1.11
N LEU A 42 -4.51 11.47 0.18
CA LEU A 42 -3.63 12.41 0.88
C LEU A 42 -2.19 11.89 1.06
N ALA A 43 -1.98 10.58 0.96
CA ALA A 43 -0.67 9.93 1.14
C ALA A 43 0.12 9.79 -0.18
N ASP A 44 -0.23 10.54 -1.22
CA ASP A 44 0.39 10.50 -2.56
C ASP A 44 0.29 9.13 -3.26
N VAL A 45 -0.70 8.30 -2.90
CA VAL A 45 -0.96 7.00 -3.57
C VAL A 45 -1.69 7.20 -4.90
N GLY A 46 -2.49 8.26 -5.00
CA GLY A 46 -3.28 8.60 -6.19
C GLY A 46 -4.59 7.82 -6.31
N VAL A 47 -5.56 8.41 -7.00
CA VAL A 47 -6.93 7.88 -7.16
C VAL A 47 -6.96 6.47 -7.76
N PRO A 48 -6.26 6.15 -8.87
CA PRO A 48 -6.39 4.83 -9.50
C PRO A 48 -5.92 3.68 -8.61
N ALA A 49 -4.87 3.91 -7.82
CA ALA A 49 -4.33 2.93 -6.89
C ALA A 49 -5.22 2.80 -5.64
N ALA A 50 -5.72 3.91 -5.09
CA ALA A 50 -6.66 3.90 -3.98
C ALA A 50 -7.94 3.11 -4.32
N GLU A 51 -8.58 3.41 -5.46
CA GLU A 51 -9.78 2.68 -5.88
C GLU A 51 -9.52 1.17 -6.07
N ARG A 52 -8.36 0.79 -6.61
CA ARG A 52 -7.98 -0.61 -6.76
C ARG A 52 -7.89 -1.30 -5.39
N LEU A 53 -7.24 -0.66 -4.42
CA LEU A 53 -7.11 -1.18 -3.05
C LEU A 53 -8.49 -1.34 -2.39
N LEU A 54 -9.36 -0.33 -2.50
CA LEU A 54 -10.70 -0.36 -1.92
C LEU A 54 -11.59 -1.43 -2.54
N ARG A 55 -11.55 -1.60 -3.87
CA ARG A 55 -12.25 -2.69 -4.55
C ARG A 55 -11.75 -4.05 -4.05
N ALA A 56 -10.44 -4.23 -3.96
CA ALA A 56 -9.87 -5.48 -3.47
C ALA A 56 -10.27 -5.77 -2.02
N LEU A 57 -10.24 -4.76 -1.14
CA LEU A 57 -10.71 -4.88 0.24
C LEU A 57 -12.19 -5.28 0.30
N ARG A 58 -13.06 -4.61 -0.45
CA ARG A 58 -14.50 -4.94 -0.51
C ARG A 58 -14.79 -6.36 -1.00
N THR A 59 -13.97 -6.88 -1.90
CA THR A 59 -14.13 -8.23 -2.48
C THR A 59 -13.49 -9.32 -1.62
N LYS A 60 -12.34 -9.04 -1.00
CA LYS A 60 -11.53 -10.03 -0.26
C LYS A 60 -11.84 -10.10 1.22
N THR A 61 -12.57 -9.12 1.76
CA THR A 61 -13.02 -9.12 3.16
C THR A 61 -14.52 -9.30 3.26
N ARG A 62 -14.97 -9.93 4.34
CA ARG A 62 -16.40 -10.04 4.65
C ARG A 62 -16.98 -8.69 5.10
N LYS A 63 -18.32 -8.58 5.11
CA LYS A 63 -19.00 -7.36 5.58
C LYS A 63 -18.79 -7.09 7.07
N ASP A 64 -18.59 -8.15 7.84
CA ASP A 64 -18.30 -8.20 9.27
C ASP A 64 -16.81 -8.46 9.56
N ALA A 65 -15.94 -8.26 8.56
CA ALA A 65 -14.50 -8.42 8.72
C ALA A 65 -13.99 -7.56 9.88
N ASP A 66 -13.19 -8.18 10.73
CA ASP A 66 -12.53 -7.46 11.82
C ASP A 66 -11.37 -6.61 11.30
N GLU A 67 -10.87 -5.76 12.18
CA GLU A 67 -9.78 -4.82 11.93
C GLU A 67 -8.50 -5.53 11.46
N GLY A 68 -8.25 -6.73 12.00
CA GLY A 68 -7.08 -7.54 11.66
C GLY A 68 -7.18 -8.17 10.27
N GLU A 69 -8.38 -8.59 9.85
CA GLU A 69 -8.67 -9.10 8.51
C GLU A 69 -8.48 -7.96 7.49
N LEU A 70 -9.00 -6.76 7.76
CA LEU A 70 -8.85 -5.59 6.90
C LEU A 70 -7.38 -5.15 6.75
N ASP A 71 -6.64 -5.05 7.86
CA ASP A 71 -5.22 -4.67 7.84
C ASP A 71 -4.36 -5.69 7.08
N ARG A 72 -4.62 -7.00 7.28
CA ARG A 72 -3.92 -8.06 6.55
C ARG A 72 -4.16 -7.96 5.04
N VAL A 73 -5.42 -7.86 4.63
CA VAL A 73 -5.77 -7.79 3.21
C VAL A 73 -5.21 -6.52 2.56
N LEU A 74 -5.22 -5.39 3.25
CA LEU A 74 -4.62 -4.14 2.76
C LEU A 74 -3.11 -4.32 2.52
N LYS A 75 -2.40 -4.94 3.48
CA LYS A 75 -0.96 -5.22 3.35
C LYS A 75 -0.66 -6.14 2.18
N ASP A 76 -1.43 -7.21 2.02
CA ASP A 76 -1.27 -8.15 0.90
C ASP A 76 -1.48 -7.47 -0.45
N GLU A 77 -2.48 -6.60 -0.56
CA GLU A 77 -2.74 -5.86 -1.79
C GLU A 77 -1.67 -4.81 -2.10
N LEU A 78 -1.15 -4.12 -1.09
CA LEU A 78 -0.03 -3.20 -1.25
C LEU A 78 1.22 -3.93 -1.73
N VAL A 79 1.53 -5.11 -1.17
CA VAL A 79 2.64 -5.95 -1.64
C VAL A 79 2.42 -6.38 -3.08
N ALA A 80 1.21 -6.83 -3.44
CA ALA A 80 0.88 -7.23 -4.80
C ALA A 80 0.95 -6.05 -5.79
N LEU A 81 0.59 -4.83 -5.35
CA LEU A 81 0.67 -3.61 -6.16
C LEU A 81 2.12 -3.15 -6.38
N LEU A 82 2.98 -3.30 -5.37
CA LEU A 82 4.39 -2.91 -5.43
C LEU A 82 5.31 -4.02 -5.96
N SER A 83 4.79 -5.23 -6.15
CA SER A 83 5.56 -6.36 -6.66
C SER A 83 6.08 -6.03 -8.06
N PRO A 84 7.39 -6.27 -8.33
CA PRO A 84 8.01 -5.90 -9.60
C PRO A 84 7.27 -6.54 -10.78
N ARG A 85 6.72 -5.70 -11.64
CA ARG A 85 6.03 -6.13 -12.87
C ARG A 85 6.98 -6.21 -14.07
N ALA A 86 8.16 -5.62 -13.94
CA ALA A 86 9.27 -5.73 -14.87
C ALA A 86 10.36 -6.64 -14.28
N ALA A 87 10.96 -7.48 -15.12
CA ALA A 87 12.09 -8.31 -14.74
C ALA A 87 13.21 -7.43 -14.16
N ALA A 88 13.82 -7.87 -13.07
CA ALA A 88 15.04 -7.27 -12.57
C ALA A 88 16.00 -7.14 -13.76
N PRO A 89 16.64 -5.97 -13.94
CA PRO A 89 17.40 -5.74 -15.15
C PRO A 89 18.53 -6.78 -15.19
N GLY A 90 18.54 -7.56 -16.29
CA GLY A 90 19.24 -8.84 -16.41
C GLY A 90 20.73 -8.80 -16.04
N PRO A 91 21.38 -9.98 -15.91
CA PRO A 91 22.80 -10.04 -15.56
C PRO A 91 23.62 -9.16 -16.51
N ALA A 92 24.63 -8.49 -15.96
CA ALA A 92 25.53 -7.67 -16.76
C ALA A 92 26.16 -8.56 -17.84
N GLY A 93 25.87 -8.26 -19.11
CA GLY A 93 26.59 -8.86 -20.23
C GLY A 93 28.06 -8.41 -20.24
N PRO A 94 28.90 -8.96 -21.13
CA PRO A 94 30.34 -8.69 -21.18
C PRO A 94 30.73 -7.25 -21.64
N GLY A 95 29.85 -6.26 -21.51
CA GLY A 95 30.09 -4.86 -21.89
C GLY A 95 29.58 -3.85 -20.84
N PRO A 96 29.93 -2.56 -20.98
CA PRO A 96 29.52 -1.53 -20.03
C PRO A 96 27.99 -1.38 -20.01
N ARG A 97 27.42 -1.30 -18.82
CA ARG A 97 25.98 -1.15 -18.62
C ARG A 97 25.60 0.33 -18.71
N THR A 98 25.11 0.74 -19.88
CA THR A 98 24.60 2.11 -20.09
C THR A 98 23.19 2.22 -19.52
N VAL A 99 23.01 3.09 -18.52
CA VAL A 99 21.69 3.51 -18.03
C VAL A 99 21.48 4.93 -18.52
N LEU A 100 20.66 5.08 -19.56
CA LEU A 100 20.21 6.40 -19.99
C LEU A 100 19.15 6.89 -19.00
N MET A 101 19.51 7.89 -18.19
CA MET A 101 18.53 8.63 -17.40
C MET A 101 17.90 9.68 -18.31
N VAL A 102 16.58 9.67 -18.37
CA VAL A 102 15.75 10.64 -19.09
C VAL A 102 15.05 11.56 -18.10
#